data_AF-I6DYN8-F1
#
_entry.id   AF-I6DYN8-F1
#
_cell.length_a   1.000
_cell.length_b   1.000
_cell.length_c   1.000
_cell.angle_alpha   90.00
_cell.angle_beta   90.00
_cell.angle_gamma   90.00
#
_symmetry.space_group_name_H-M   'P 1'
#
loop_
_entity.id
_entity.type
_entity.pdbx_description
1 polymer ?
#
loop_
_entity_poly.entity_id
_entity_poly.type
_entity_poly.pdbx_seq_one_letter_code
_entity_poly.pdbx_strand_id
1 'polypeptide(L)'
;MLACEVVPSQEENLAQTAHWITERRANHFAGLALAVSGFENEHLNFALATPDGTFALRVRFSTTRYSLAIRQEVCAMMALNMLRRWLNGQDIASEHGWIEVIESMTLSV
;
A
#
# COMPACT_ATOMS: atom_id res chain seq x y z
N MET A 1 15.23 0.69 16.61
CA MET A 1 14.60 0.00 15.47
C MET A 1 13.44 0.89 15.02
N LEU A 2 13.54 1.53 13.85
CA LEU A 2 12.47 2.42 13.37
C LEU A 2 11.29 1.55 12.90
N ALA A 3 10.16 1.67 13.60
CA ALA A 3 8.91 1.01 13.24
C ALA A 3 8.18 1.72 12.08
N CYS A 4 8.63 2.91 11.70
CA CYS A 4 8.07 3.73 10.62
C CYS A 4 9.19 4.59 10.01
N GLU A 5 9.21 4.71 8.69
CA GLU A 5 10.16 5.53 7.93
C GLU A 5 9.41 6.22 6.78
N VAL A 6 9.72 7.49 6.54
CA VAL A 6 9.29 8.24 5.35
C VAL A 6 10.49 8.33 4.41
N VAL A 7 10.41 7.60 3.29
CA VAL A 7 11.45 7.57 2.25
C VAL A 7 11.14 8.62 1.18
N PRO A 8 12.13 9.25 0.53
CA PRO A 8 11.88 10.16 -0.59
C PRO A 8 11.01 9.51 -1.67
N SER A 9 10.08 10.29 -2.25
CA SER A 9 9.24 9.81 -3.36
C SER A 9 10.11 9.37 -4.53
N GLN A 10 9.84 8.19 -5.05
CA GLN A 10 10.46 7.65 -6.26
C GLN A 10 9.36 7.07 -7.14
N GLU A 11 9.56 7.15 -8.45
CA GLU A 11 8.68 6.49 -9.40
C GLU A 11 8.89 4.97 -9.27
N GLU A 12 7.85 4.27 -8.82
CA GLU A 12 7.88 2.83 -8.60
C GLU A 12 6.66 2.18 -9.23
N ASN A 13 6.88 1.07 -9.93
CA ASN A 13 5.81 0.18 -10.34
C ASN A 13 5.37 -0.75 -9.19
N LEU A 14 4.22 -1.40 -9.34
CA LEU A 14 3.64 -2.21 -8.27
C LEU A 14 4.54 -3.39 -7.86
N ALA A 15 5.26 -3.97 -8.82
CA ALA A 15 6.21 -5.05 -8.59
C ALA A 15 7.38 -4.63 -7.70
N GLN A 16 7.97 -3.46 -7.98
CA GLN A 16 9.05 -2.87 -7.19
C GLN A 16 8.60 -2.62 -5.75
N THR A 17 7.45 -1.97 -5.55
CA THR A 17 6.93 -1.68 -4.20
C THR A 17 6.67 -2.98 -3.42
N ALA A 18 6.13 -4.03 -4.04
CA ALA A 18 5.88 -5.30 -3.37
C ALA A 18 7.17 -6.05 -2.99
N HIS A 19 8.17 -6.08 -3.89
CA HIS A 19 9.43 -6.74 -3.61
C HIS A 19 10.16 -6.04 -2.45
N TRP A 20 10.22 -4.70 -2.52
CA TRP A 20 10.85 -3.88 -1.51
C TRP A 20 10.22 -4.06 -0.11
N ILE A 21 8.89 -4.08 0.00
CA ILE A 21 8.24 -4.26 1.31
C ILE A 21 8.43 -5.67 1.87
N THR A 22 8.57 -6.67 0.98
CA THR A 22 8.87 -8.06 1.35
C THR A 22 10.26 -8.16 1.97
N GLU A 23 11.27 -7.61 1.29
CA GLU A 23 12.65 -7.54 1.81
C GLU A 23 12.72 -6.74 3.11
N ARG A 24 11.99 -5.62 3.19
CA ARG A 24 11.95 -4.79 4.40
C ARG A 24 11.35 -5.56 5.59
N ARG A 25 10.27 -6.32 5.40
CA ARG A 25 9.72 -7.19 6.47
C ARG A 25 10.78 -8.16 6.98
N ALA A 26 11.51 -8.80 6.07
CA ALA A 26 12.54 -9.79 6.39
C ALA A 26 13.74 -9.14 7.13
N ASN A 27 14.27 -8.03 6.61
CA ASN A 27 15.42 -7.33 7.17
C ASN A 27 15.17 -6.78 8.58
N HIS A 28 13.91 -6.46 8.90
CA HIS A 28 13.51 -5.96 10.21
C HIS A 28 12.93 -7.03 11.13
N PHE A 29 12.89 -8.31 10.71
CA PHE A 29 12.27 -9.42 11.45
C PHE A 29 10.84 -9.08 11.93
N ALA A 30 10.09 -8.33 11.12
CA ALA A 30 8.77 -7.85 11.48
C ALA A 30 7.69 -8.89 11.15
N GLY A 31 6.66 -9.01 11.99
CA GLY A 31 5.52 -9.88 11.71
C GLY A 31 4.71 -9.45 10.48
N LEU A 32 4.77 -8.15 10.14
CA LEU A 32 4.21 -7.58 8.91
C LEU A 32 4.95 -6.29 8.54
N ALA A 33 4.80 -5.85 7.30
CA ALA A 33 5.22 -4.51 6.87
C ALA A 33 4.19 -3.91 5.91
N LEU A 34 3.88 -2.62 6.08
CA LEU A 34 2.89 -1.89 5.28
C LEU A 34 3.58 -0.67 4.65
N ALA A 35 3.39 -0.48 3.34
CA ALA A 35 3.92 0.63 2.58
C ALA A 35 2.82 1.37 1.81
N VAL A 36 3.03 2.68 1.68
CA VAL A 36 2.28 3.58 0.79
C VAL A 36 3.33 4.31 -0.03
N SER A 37 3.26 4.24 -1.36
CA SER A 37 4.20 4.93 -2.24
C SER A 37 3.92 6.43 -2.32
N GLY A 38 4.78 7.16 -3.05
CA GLY A 38 4.45 8.49 -3.53
C GLY A 38 3.27 8.49 -4.49
N PHE A 39 2.63 9.66 -4.62
CA PHE A 39 1.56 9.90 -5.60
C PHE A 39 2.19 10.37 -6.92
N GLU A 40 2.25 9.49 -7.91
CA GLU A 40 2.90 9.72 -9.20
C GLU A 40 1.94 9.35 -10.33
N ASN A 41 1.79 10.23 -11.33
CA ASN A 41 0.92 10.01 -12.50
C ASN A 41 -0.53 9.61 -12.13
N GLU A 42 -1.12 10.24 -11.11
CA GLU A 42 -2.44 9.91 -10.58
C GLU A 42 -2.56 8.53 -9.91
N HIS A 43 -1.42 7.92 -9.58
CA HIS A 43 -1.35 6.58 -9.00
C HIS A 43 -0.65 6.55 -7.64
N LEU A 44 -1.10 5.61 -6.82
CA LEU A 44 -0.52 5.24 -5.53
C LEU A 44 -0.48 3.72 -5.43
N ASN A 45 0.62 3.20 -4.89
CA ASN A 45 0.75 1.79 -4.54
C ASN A 45 0.56 1.64 -3.03
N PHE A 46 -0.22 0.62 -2.65
CA PHE A 46 -0.30 0.09 -1.30
C PHE A 46 0.29 -1.31 -1.32
N ALA A 47 1.15 -1.64 -0.36
CA ALA A 47 1.67 -3.00 -0.25
C ALA A 47 1.74 -3.45 1.21
N LEU A 48 1.25 -4.66 1.47
CA LEU A 48 1.22 -5.31 2.76
C LEU A 48 1.94 -6.66 2.67
N ALA A 49 3.12 -6.74 3.27
CA ALA A 49 3.87 -7.97 3.44
C ALA A 49 3.47 -8.66 4.75
N THR A 50 3.02 -9.90 4.68
CA THR A 50 2.58 -10.72 5.82
C THR A 50 3.15 -12.14 5.74
N PRO A 51 3.03 -12.96 6.80
CA PRO A 51 3.50 -14.34 6.77
C PRO A 51 2.81 -15.21 5.69
N ASP A 52 1.67 -14.77 5.14
CA ASP A 52 0.92 -15.50 4.12
C ASP A 52 1.31 -15.10 2.69
N GLY A 53 2.06 -14.02 2.53
CA GLY A 53 2.46 -13.45 1.24
C GLY A 53 2.55 -11.93 1.29
N THR A 54 2.86 -11.34 0.14
CA THR A 54 2.82 -9.89 -0.03
C THR A 54 1.72 -9.53 -0.99
N PHE A 55 0.82 -8.67 -0.54
CA PHE A 55 -0.31 -8.18 -1.32
C PHE A 55 -0.04 -6.74 -1.70
N ALA A 56 -0.22 -6.39 -2.97
CA ALA A 56 0.01 -5.06 -3.47
C ALA A 56 -1.15 -4.61 -4.36
N LEU A 57 -1.55 -3.35 -4.22
CA LEU A 57 -2.62 -2.71 -4.98
C LEU A 57 -2.10 -1.40 -5.55
N ARG A 58 -2.27 -1.20 -6.86
CA ARG A 58 -2.14 0.13 -7.47
C ARG A 58 -3.53 0.71 -7.61
N VAL A 59 -3.70 1.94 -7.15
CA VAL A 59 -4.96 2.66 -7.28
C VAL A 59 -4.79 3.87 -8.17
N ARG A 60 -5.84 4.20 -8.93
CA ARG A 60 -6.01 5.53 -9.49
C ARG A 60 -6.74 6.39 -8.49
N PHE A 61 -6.19 7.57 -8.24
CA PHE A 61 -6.64 8.47 -7.19
C PHE A 61 -6.88 9.86 -7.77
N SER A 62 -8.14 10.23 -7.98
CA SER A 62 -8.48 11.51 -8.60
C SER A 62 -8.31 12.67 -7.61
N THR A 63 -7.27 13.49 -7.80
CA THR A 63 -6.89 14.53 -6.82
C THR A 63 -7.51 15.90 -7.06
N THR A 64 -8.25 16.09 -8.16
CA THR A 64 -8.68 17.41 -8.65
C THR A 64 -9.67 18.14 -7.75
N ARG A 65 -10.31 17.46 -6.78
CA ARG A 65 -11.38 18.03 -5.95
C ARG A 65 -11.07 18.10 -4.45
N TYR A 66 -9.90 17.64 -3.99
CA TYR A 66 -9.61 17.47 -2.56
C TYR A 66 -8.26 18.07 -2.15
N SER A 67 -8.21 18.64 -0.93
CA SER A 67 -6.98 19.19 -0.35
C SER A 67 -5.93 18.10 -0.10
N LEU A 68 -4.66 18.49 0.08
CA LEU A 68 -3.60 17.52 0.41
C LEU A 68 -3.89 16.75 1.70
N ALA A 69 -4.40 17.42 2.73
CA ALA A 69 -4.73 16.79 4.00
C ALA A 69 -5.77 15.67 3.84
N ILE A 70 -6.89 15.96 3.15
CA ILE A 70 -7.94 14.97 2.88
C ILE A 70 -7.36 13.79 2.07
N ARG A 71 -6.49 14.07 1.11
CA ARG A 71 -5.83 13.02 0.31
C ARG A 71 -4.98 12.08 1.18
N GLN A 72 -4.19 12.63 2.10
CA GLN A 72 -3.36 11.86 3.01
C GLN A 72 -4.19 11.03 4.00
N GLU A 73 -5.26 11.59 4.55
CA GLU A 73 -6.20 10.89 5.42
C GLU A 73 -6.82 9.68 4.71
N VAL A 74 -7.23 9.86 3.45
CA VAL A 74 -7.79 8.77 2.65
C VAL A 74 -6.73 7.71 2.34
N CYS A 75 -5.50 8.09 2.02
CA CYS A 75 -4.40 7.13 1.84
C CYS A 75 -4.14 6.31 3.10
N ALA A 76 -4.08 6.96 4.27
CA ALA A 76 -3.90 6.29 5.54
C ALA A 76 -5.08 5.34 5.85
N MET A 77 -6.31 5.78 5.60
CA MET A 77 -7.51 4.95 5.74
C MET A 77 -7.43 3.70 4.85
N MET A 78 -7.02 3.83 3.60
CA MET A 78 -6.88 2.69 2.69
C MET A 78 -5.83 1.69 3.17
N ALA A 79 -4.64 2.17 3.53
CA ALA A 79 -3.56 1.33 4.03
C ALA A 79 -3.98 0.57 5.30
N LEU A 80 -4.62 1.26 6.24
CA LEU A 80 -5.11 0.63 7.48
C LEU A 80 -6.31 -0.30 7.23
N ASN A 81 -7.16 0.00 6.26
CA ASN A 81 -8.26 -0.87 5.89
C ASN A 81 -7.78 -2.14 5.18
N MET A 82 -6.72 -2.04 4.37
CA MET A 82 -6.02 -3.18 3.77
C MET A 82 -5.51 -4.14 4.87
N LEU A 83 -4.82 -3.58 5.87
CA LEU A 83 -4.36 -4.33 7.05
C LEU A 83 -5.54 -4.95 7.83
N ARG A 84 -6.58 -4.15 8.12
CA ARG A 84 -7.78 -4.62 8.83
C ARG A 84 -8.45 -5.78 8.10
N ARG A 85 -8.53 -5.74 6.77
CA ARG A 85 -9.12 -6.80 5.94
C ARG A 85 -8.32 -8.09 6.04
N TRP A 86 -6.99 -8.02 5.87
CA TRP A 86 -6.11 -9.17 6.05
C TRP A 86 -6.25 -9.79 7.44
N LEU A 87 -6.22 -8.98 8.50
CA LEU A 87 -6.40 -9.46 9.88
C LEU A 87 -7.73 -10.19 10.12
N ASN A 88 -8.75 -9.87 9.33
CA ASN A 88 -10.08 -10.48 9.42
C ASN A 88 -10.32 -11.57 8.37
N GLY A 89 -9.29 -11.98 7.60
CA GLY A 89 -9.43 -12.97 6.52
C GLY A 89 -10.33 -12.52 5.37
N GLN A 90 -10.49 -11.20 5.20
CA GLN A 90 -11.28 -10.62 4.11
C GLN A 90 -10.40 -10.41 2.88
N ASP A 91 -11.02 -10.32 1.70
CA ASP A 91 -10.34 -9.83 0.51
C ASP A 91 -9.73 -8.45 0.78
N ILE A 92 -8.45 -8.34 0.44
CA ILE A 92 -7.58 -7.19 0.69
C ILE A 92 -7.93 -6.05 -0.27
N ALA A 93 -8.35 -6.38 -1.49
CA ALA A 93 -8.84 -5.39 -2.43
C ALA A 93 -10.19 -4.82 -1.97
N SER A 94 -10.34 -3.50 -2.10
CA SER A 94 -11.59 -2.83 -1.84
C SER A 94 -11.65 -1.54 -2.64
N GLU A 95 -12.69 -1.42 -3.44
CA GLU A 95 -13.04 -0.15 -4.07
C GLU A 95 -13.66 0.78 -3.03
N HIS A 96 -13.36 2.07 -3.12
CA HIS A 96 -13.91 3.11 -2.23
C HIS A 96 -14.25 4.36 -3.02
N GLY A 97 -15.51 4.49 -3.46
CA GLY A 97 -16.02 5.71 -4.10
C GLY A 97 -15.20 6.14 -5.32
N TRP A 98 -14.34 7.14 -5.14
CA TRP A 98 -13.49 7.74 -6.19
C TRP A 98 -12.08 7.14 -6.26
N ILE A 99 -11.89 5.96 -5.65
CA ILE A 99 -10.64 5.20 -5.68
C ILE A 99 -10.87 3.90 -6.43
N GLU A 100 -10.18 3.78 -7.55
CA GLU A 100 -10.26 2.66 -8.47
C GLU A 100 -8.99 1.82 -8.30
N VAL A 101 -9.14 0.53 -8.00
CA VAL A 101 -8.01 -0.40 -8.05
C VAL A 101 -7.75 -0.72 -9.52
N ILE A 102 -6.60 -0.31 -10.03
CA ILE A 102 -6.25 -0.49 -11.45
C ILE A 102 -5.29 -1.66 -11.69
N GLU A 103 -4.60 -2.11 -10.64
CA GLU A 103 -3.67 -3.24 -10.68
C GLU A 103 -3.65 -3.89 -9.30
N SER A 104 -3.59 -5.22 -9.27
CA SER A 104 -3.40 -5.99 -8.04
C SER A 104 -2.37 -7.09 -8.28
N MET A 105 -1.59 -7.38 -7.24
CA MET A 105 -0.56 -8.40 -7.29
C MET A 105 -0.42 -9.08 -5.94
N THR A 106 -0.18 -10.39 -5.97
CA THR A 106 0.18 -11.18 -4.79
C THR A 106 1.48 -11.92 -5.06
N LEU A 107 2.46 -11.75 -4.16
CA LEU A 107 3.68 -12.54 -4.14
C LEU A 107 3.55 -13.60 -3.05
N SER A 108 3.67 -14.87 -3.42
CA SER A 108 3.74 -15.96 -2.45
C SER A 108 5.06 -15.92 -1.67
N VAL A 109 5.05 -16.47 -0.45
CA VAL A 109 6.25 -16.64 0.40
C VAL A 109 7.16 -17.72 -0.16
#